data_AF-A0A915ML52-F1
#
_entry.id   AF-A0A915ML52-F1
#
_cell.length_a   1.000
_cell.length_b   1.000
_cell.length_c   1.000
_cell.angle_alpha   90.00
_cell.angle_beta   90.00
_cell.angle_gamma   90.00
#
_symmetry.space_group_name_H-M   'P 1'
#
loop_
_entity.id
_entity.type
_entity.pdbx_description
1 polymer ?
#
loop_
_entity_poly.entity_id
_entity_poly.type
_entity_poly.pdbx_seq_one_letter_code
_entity_poly.pdbx_strand_id
1 'polypeptide(L)'
;MLTARVDARLREWLKLMHTLVLPALEKEQTFWNLNRARSFLDPETKEELFQYYQYRAAMKWDLTIKLAAETGWGFSTRWFAQEGPSMHDFKSIRTLSIVPVDLNAFMCINMRILASFYEIFGDFKRKDEYYARYQKMKLAMKTFIGMRLMEFGLFFVDFLDQGLKE
;
A
#
# COMPACT_ATOMS: atom_id res chain seq x y z
N MET A 1 -2.04 37.37 24.43
CA MET A 1 -0.74 36.68 24.60
C MET A 1 -0.81 35.18 24.28
N LEU A 2 -1.83 34.45 24.76
CA LEU A 2 -2.03 33.02 24.45
C LEU A 2 -2.25 32.71 22.96
N THR A 3 -3.06 33.51 22.27
CA THR A 3 -3.35 33.37 20.82
C THR A 3 -2.10 33.52 19.96
N ALA A 4 -1.30 34.56 20.17
CA ALA A 4 -0.04 34.79 19.46
C ALA A 4 0.98 33.64 19.64
N ARG A 5 0.99 32.98 20.80
CA ARG A 5 1.87 31.84 21.10
C ARG A 5 1.37 30.53 20.45
N VAL A 6 0.06 30.38 20.28
CA VAL A 6 -0.53 29.27 19.50
C VAL A 6 -0.21 29.47 18.02
N ASP A 7 -0.36 30.69 17.50
CA ASP A 7 -0.05 31.01 16.10
C ASP A 7 1.43 30.80 15.76
N ALA A 8 2.34 31.13 16.68
CA ALA A 8 3.77 30.89 16.48
C ALA A 8 4.12 29.40 16.37
N ARG A 9 3.57 28.58 17.27
CA ARG A 9 3.77 27.11 17.25
C ARG A 9 3.13 26.48 16.01
N LEU A 10 1.96 26.94 15.60
CA LEU A 10 1.30 26.46 14.38
C LEU A 10 2.13 26.80 13.14
N ARG A 11 2.69 28.01 13.05
CA ARG A 11 3.58 28.41 11.95
C ARG A 11 4.84 27.55 11.89
N GLU A 12 5.45 27.28 13.04
CA GLU A 12 6.64 26.42 13.11
C GLU A 12 6.30 24.98 12.73
N TRP A 13 5.17 24.47 13.19
CA TRP A 13 4.67 23.15 12.79
C TRP A 13 4.42 23.07 11.29
N LEU A 14 3.68 24.02 10.71
CA LEU A 14 3.41 24.06 9.26
C LEU A 14 4.71 24.13 8.46
N LYS A 15 5.70 24.90 8.93
CA LYS A 15 7.02 24.95 8.31
C LYS A 15 7.70 23.58 8.32
N LEU A 16 7.72 22.89 9.47
CA LEU A 16 8.29 21.53 9.57
C LEU A 16 7.58 20.53 8.65
N MET A 17 6.24 20.58 8.62
CA MET A 17 5.46 19.70 7.76
C MET A 17 5.77 19.93 6.28
N HIS A 18 5.89 21.19 5.87
CA HIS A 18 6.21 21.54 4.49
C HIS A 18 7.66 21.20 4.11
N THR A 19 8.63 21.45 4.99
CA THR A 19 10.06 21.31 4.64
C THR A 19 10.62 19.90 4.83
N LEU A 20 10.04 19.10 5.74
CA LEU A 20 10.55 17.77 6.07
C LEU A 20 9.55 16.67 5.72
N VAL A 21 8.33 16.76 6.24
CA VAL A 21 7.38 15.64 6.17
C VAL A 21 6.83 15.44 4.75
N LEU A 22 6.38 16.51 4.11
CA LEU A 22 5.83 16.43 2.76
C LEU A 22 6.88 15.88 1.76
N PRO A 23 8.12 16.40 1.67
CA PRO A 23 9.15 15.86 0.80
C PRO A 23 9.53 14.40 1.11
N ALA A 24 9.54 14.02 2.39
CA ALA A 24 9.81 12.64 2.78
C ALA A 24 8.70 11.69 2.29
N LEU A 25 7.43 12.06 2.46
CA LEU A 25 6.30 11.28 1.97
C LEU A 25 6.29 11.19 0.44
N GLU A 26 6.63 12.27 -0.27
CA GLU A 26 6.75 12.24 -1.73
C GLU A 26 7.89 11.35 -2.20
N LYS A 27 9.04 11.39 -1.51
CA LYS A 27 10.17 10.54 -1.82
C LYS A 27 9.83 9.07 -1.64
N GLU A 28 9.17 8.71 -0.54
CA GLU A 28 8.66 7.36 -0.31
C GLU A 28 7.67 6.97 -1.40
N GLN A 29 6.65 7.79 -1.66
CA GLN A 29 5.66 7.52 -2.70
C GLN A 29 6.30 7.32 -4.07
N THR A 30 7.30 8.11 -4.40
CA THR A 30 8.08 8.00 -5.65
C THR A 30 8.88 6.70 -5.68
N PHE A 31 9.55 6.34 -4.58
CA PHE A 31 10.27 5.09 -4.47
C PHE A 31 9.34 3.89 -4.73
N TRP A 32 8.17 3.85 -4.08
CA TRP A 32 7.19 2.78 -4.26
C TRP A 32 6.65 2.74 -5.70
N ASN A 33 6.31 3.89 -6.27
CA ASN A 33 5.86 3.98 -7.67
C ASN A 33 6.90 3.45 -8.66
N LEU A 34 8.17 3.82 -8.49
CA LEU A 34 9.22 3.43 -9.45
C LEU A 34 9.68 1.98 -9.27
N ASN A 35 9.70 1.48 -8.04
CA ASN A 35 10.41 0.23 -7.74
C ASN A 35 9.50 -0.96 -7.44
N ARG A 36 8.24 -0.70 -7.06
CA ARG A 36 7.36 -1.66 -6.37
C ARG A 36 5.91 -1.62 -6.86
N ALA A 37 5.57 -0.68 -7.74
CA ALA A 37 4.26 -0.63 -8.36
C ALA A 37 4.10 -1.70 -9.44
N ARG A 38 2.88 -2.25 -9.49
CA ARG A 38 2.41 -3.19 -10.48
C ARG A 38 1.00 -2.79 -10.90
N SER A 39 0.65 -3.13 -12.14
CA SER A 39 -0.67 -2.88 -12.70
C SER A 39 -1.45 -4.18 -12.72
N PHE A 40 -2.67 -4.15 -12.20
CA PHE A 40 -3.63 -5.22 -12.39
C PHE A 40 -4.39 -4.95 -13.67
N LEU A 41 -4.24 -5.86 -14.64
CA LEU A 41 -4.83 -5.72 -15.96
C LEU A 41 -6.11 -6.54 -16.04
N ASP A 42 -7.08 -6.03 -16.79
CA ASP A 42 -8.25 -6.80 -17.18
C ASP A 42 -7.80 -8.02 -18.02
N PRO A 43 -8.27 -9.24 -17.70
CA PRO A 43 -7.90 -10.44 -18.44
C PRO A 43 -8.25 -10.38 -19.93
N GLU A 44 -9.37 -9.74 -20.28
CA GLU A 44 -9.95 -9.68 -21.63
C GLU A 44 -9.45 -8.46 -22.39
N THR A 45 -9.58 -7.26 -21.83
CA THR A 45 -9.27 -6.00 -22.54
C THR A 45 -7.80 -5.60 -22.43
N LYS A 46 -7.06 -6.19 -21.48
CA LYS A 46 -5.68 -5.80 -21.10
C LYS A 46 -5.55 -4.36 -20.59
N GLU A 47 -6.65 -3.69 -20.31
CA GLU A 47 -6.64 -2.35 -19.73
C GLU A 47 -6.23 -2.40 -18.25
N GLU A 48 -5.55 -1.35 -17.78
CA GLU A 48 -5.19 -1.25 -16.36
C GLU A 48 -6.42 -0.91 -15.52
N LEU A 49 -6.88 -1.88 -14.73
CA LEU A 49 -7.95 -1.69 -13.76
C LEU A 49 -7.44 -0.85 -12.57
N PHE A 50 -6.34 -1.26 -11.94
CA PHE A 50 -5.74 -0.52 -10.83
C PHE A 50 -4.26 -0.84 -10.63
N GLN A 51 -3.54 0.12 -10.06
CA GLN A 51 -2.18 -0.09 -9.58
C GLN A 51 -2.21 -0.66 -8.17
N TYR A 52 -1.32 -1.61 -7.87
CA TYR A 52 -1.06 -2.13 -6.53
C TYR A 52 0.44 -2.20 -6.27
N TYR A 53 0.82 -2.40 -5.03
CA TYR A 53 2.22 -2.47 -4.60
C TYR A 53 2.55 -3.87 -4.10
N GLN A 54 3.73 -4.33 -4.47
CA GLN A 54 4.31 -5.60 -4.02
C GLN A 54 5.68 -5.36 -3.40
N TYR A 55 6.04 -6.20 -2.44
CA TYR A 55 7.41 -6.32 -2.02
C TYR A 55 8.24 -6.95 -3.15
N ARG A 56 9.42 -6.41 -3.47
CA ARG A 56 10.31 -6.90 -4.53
C ARG A 56 11.02 -8.14 -4.05
N ALA A 57 11.12 -9.11 -4.95
CA ALA A 57 12.07 -10.20 -4.84
C ALA A 57 13.11 -10.19 -5.95
N ALA A 58 14.39 -10.23 -5.59
CA ALA A 58 15.43 -10.75 -6.46
C ALA A 58 15.85 -12.13 -5.92
N MET A 59 15.48 -13.19 -6.66
CA MET A 59 15.87 -14.60 -6.53
C MET A 59 15.29 -15.51 -5.41
N LYS A 60 14.72 -16.61 -5.92
CA LYS A 60 14.25 -17.90 -5.36
C LYS A 60 14.81 -18.29 -3.97
N TRP A 61 13.92 -18.63 -3.04
CA TRP A 61 14.11 -19.29 -1.72
C TRP A 61 14.55 -18.44 -0.52
N ASP A 62 15.76 -17.88 -0.53
CA ASP A 62 16.30 -17.16 0.65
C ASP A 62 15.52 -15.88 0.97
N LEU A 63 14.74 -15.42 0.00
CA LEU A 63 14.07 -14.14 0.02
C LEU A 63 12.67 -14.18 0.60
N THR A 64 11.98 -15.30 0.46
CA THR A 64 10.64 -15.46 0.99
C THR A 64 10.62 -15.33 2.52
N ILE A 65 11.71 -15.78 3.14
CA ILE A 65 12.02 -15.62 4.56
C ILE A 65 12.25 -14.15 4.91
N LYS A 66 13.05 -13.43 4.11
CA LYS A 66 13.35 -12.01 4.31
C LYS A 66 12.10 -11.13 4.12
N LEU A 67 11.22 -11.48 3.18
CA LEU A 67 9.95 -10.78 2.94
C LEU A 67 8.95 -10.99 4.08
N ALA A 68 8.84 -12.22 4.59
CA ALA A 68 8.07 -12.47 5.80
C ALA A 68 8.60 -11.62 6.96
N ALA A 69 9.92 -11.46 7.09
CA ALA A 69 10.50 -10.54 8.07
C ALA A 69 10.23 -9.04 7.78
N GLU A 70 10.27 -8.58 6.52
CA GLU A 70 9.96 -7.19 6.12
C GLU A 70 8.50 -6.81 6.37
N THR A 71 7.57 -7.77 6.31
CA THR A 71 6.15 -7.55 6.69
C THR A 71 5.94 -7.42 8.20
N GLY A 72 6.97 -7.68 9.01
CA GLY A 72 6.83 -7.84 10.47
C GLY A 72 6.13 -9.13 10.89
N TRP A 73 5.83 -10.04 9.95
CA TRP A 73 5.11 -11.30 10.15
C TRP A 73 5.95 -12.48 9.60
N GLY A 74 7.11 -12.70 10.21
CA GLY A 74 7.98 -13.84 9.91
C GLY A 74 7.26 -15.17 10.15
N PHE A 75 7.01 -15.93 9.07
CA PHE A 75 6.41 -17.28 9.02
C PHE A 75 4.94 -17.41 9.45
N SER A 76 4.07 -16.57 8.88
CA SER A 76 2.63 -16.84 8.92
C SER A 76 2.22 -17.88 7.88
N THR A 77 1.31 -18.78 8.24
CA THR A 77 0.70 -19.74 7.30
C THR A 77 -0.02 -19.06 6.14
N ARG A 78 -0.33 -17.76 6.27
CA ARG A 78 -0.82 -16.85 5.22
C ARG A 78 -0.10 -17.05 3.88
N TRP A 79 1.21 -17.27 3.93
CA TRP A 79 2.03 -17.32 2.72
C TRP A 79 2.14 -18.72 2.10
N PHE A 80 1.75 -19.78 2.81
CA PHE A 80 1.78 -21.15 2.29
C PHE A 80 0.59 -21.44 1.38
N ALA A 81 0.70 -22.53 0.60
CA ALA A 81 -0.46 -23.12 -0.03
C ALA A 81 -1.49 -23.51 1.04
N GLN A 82 -2.76 -23.13 0.81
CA GLN A 82 -3.88 -23.45 1.69
C GLN A 82 -4.60 -24.73 1.27
N GLU A 83 -4.27 -25.28 0.09
CA GLU A 83 -4.93 -26.44 -0.51
C GLU A 83 -3.90 -27.27 -1.29
N GLY A 84 -4.19 -28.57 -1.45
CA GLY A 84 -3.36 -29.51 -2.21
C GLY A 84 -2.27 -30.23 -1.40
N PRO A 85 -1.44 -31.06 -2.07
CA PRO A 85 -0.51 -31.98 -1.40
C PRO A 85 0.61 -31.28 -0.60
N SER A 86 0.93 -30.03 -0.96
CA SER A 86 1.99 -29.23 -0.33
C SER A 86 1.42 -28.18 0.64
N MET A 87 0.20 -28.39 1.13
CA MET A 87 -0.46 -27.48 2.07
C MET A 87 0.37 -27.29 3.34
N HIS A 88 0.57 -26.03 3.75
CA HIS A 88 1.40 -25.64 4.90
C HIS A 88 2.89 -26.05 4.85
N ASP A 89 3.36 -26.63 3.75
CA ASP A 89 4.78 -26.92 3.59
C ASP A 89 5.54 -25.61 3.37
N PHE A 90 6.73 -25.52 3.98
CA PHE A 90 7.64 -24.40 3.78
C PHE A 90 8.03 -24.20 2.31
N LYS A 91 7.96 -25.27 1.52
CA LYS A 91 8.25 -25.25 0.10
C LYS A 91 7.14 -24.62 -0.75
N SER A 92 5.96 -24.42 -0.16
CA SER A 92 4.77 -23.90 -0.83
C SER A 92 4.60 -22.38 -0.69
N ILE A 93 5.62 -21.66 -0.19
CA ILE A 93 5.45 -20.23 0.06
C ILE A 93 5.30 -19.45 -1.26
N ARG A 94 4.21 -18.68 -1.35
CA ARG A 94 3.79 -17.93 -2.54
C ARG A 94 3.60 -16.43 -2.26
N THR A 95 4.53 -15.81 -1.53
CA THR A 95 4.50 -14.36 -1.20
C THR A 95 4.42 -13.44 -2.42
N LEU A 96 4.90 -13.87 -3.58
CA LEU A 96 4.87 -13.08 -4.82
C LEU A 96 3.54 -13.17 -5.57
N SER A 97 2.78 -14.24 -5.33
CA SER A 97 1.48 -14.47 -6.00
C SER A 97 0.32 -13.83 -5.26
N ILE A 98 0.56 -13.33 -4.03
CA ILE A 98 -0.44 -12.71 -3.15
C ILE A 98 -0.20 -11.19 -3.12
N VAL A 99 -1.24 -10.40 -3.37
CA VAL A 99 -1.18 -8.93 -3.21
C VAL A 99 -1.31 -8.57 -1.73
N PRO A 100 -0.30 -7.94 -1.09
CA PRO A 100 -0.36 -7.67 0.34
C PRO A 100 -1.35 -6.54 0.66
N VAL A 101 -2.48 -6.88 1.28
CA VAL A 101 -3.55 -5.90 1.60
C VAL A 101 -3.09 -4.81 2.56
N ASP A 102 -2.22 -5.15 3.50
CA ASP A 102 -1.60 -4.27 4.49
C ASP A 102 -0.75 -3.18 3.84
N LEU A 103 0.20 -3.58 2.98
CA LEU A 103 1.01 -2.64 2.20
C LEU A 103 0.14 -1.69 1.39
N ASN A 104 -0.85 -2.25 0.68
CA ASN A 104 -1.73 -1.45 -0.17
C ASN A 104 -2.64 -0.52 0.65
N ALA A 105 -3.03 -0.90 1.87
CA ALA A 105 -3.73 -0.02 2.81
C ALA A 105 -2.86 1.16 3.24
N PHE A 106 -1.59 0.92 3.57
CA PHE A 106 -0.65 1.99 3.91
C PHE A 106 -0.46 2.95 2.74
N MET A 107 -0.23 2.44 1.53
CA MET A 107 -0.09 3.27 0.34
C MET A 107 -1.36 4.06 0.03
N CYS A 108 -2.54 3.46 0.22
CA CYS A 108 -3.83 4.13 0.07
C CYS A 108 -3.95 5.34 1.02
N ILE A 109 -3.63 5.15 2.30
CA ILE A 109 -3.68 6.23 3.29
C ILE A 109 -2.60 7.29 3.05
N ASN A 110 -1.39 6.90 2.62
CA ASN A 110 -0.33 7.86 2.26
C ASN A 110 -0.79 8.84 1.17
N MET A 111 -1.50 8.36 0.14
CA MET A 111 -2.07 9.22 -0.90
C MET A 111 -3.10 10.20 -0.34
N ARG A 112 -3.96 9.76 0.60
CA ARG A 112 -4.91 10.63 1.29
C ARG A 112 -4.20 11.71 2.12
N ILE A 113 -3.15 11.34 2.84
CA ILE A 113 -2.34 12.27 3.66
C ILE A 113 -1.65 13.31 2.76
N LEU A 114 -1.05 12.88 1.65
CA LEU A 114 -0.45 13.78 0.67
C LEU A 114 -1.47 14.77 0.12
N ALA A 115 -2.66 14.32 -0.25
CA ALA A 115 -3.74 15.20 -0.69
C ALA A 115 -4.11 16.26 0.37
N SER A 116 -4.22 15.86 1.65
CA SER A 116 -4.49 16.80 2.74
C SER A 116 -3.36 17.80 2.97
N PHE A 117 -2.09 17.40 2.85
CA PHE A 117 -0.98 18.36 2.94
C PHE A 117 -1.02 19.37 1.81
N TYR A 118 -1.28 18.91 0.58
CA TYR A 118 -1.39 19.81 -0.55
C TYR A 118 -2.57 20.77 -0.45
N GLU A 119 -3.68 20.34 0.16
CA GLU A 119 -4.79 21.23 0.51
C GLU A 119 -4.36 22.31 1.51
N ILE A 120 -3.69 21.93 2.59
CA ILE A 120 -3.21 22.84 3.65
C ILE A 120 -2.22 23.87 3.08
N PHE A 121 -1.37 23.47 2.14
CA PHE A 121 -0.37 24.34 1.52
C PHE A 121 -0.88 25.08 0.26
N GLY A 122 -2.12 24.84 -0.16
CA GLY A 122 -2.78 25.55 -1.26
C GLY A 122 -2.43 25.07 -2.68
N ASP A 123 -1.81 23.91 -2.84
CA ASP A 123 -1.58 23.28 -4.15
C ASP A 123 -2.75 22.34 -4.48
N PHE A 124 -3.84 22.93 -4.95
CA PHE A 124 -5.07 22.20 -5.25
C PHE A 124 -4.90 21.20 -6.40
N LYS A 125 -3.97 21.47 -7.34
CA LYS A 125 -3.68 20.56 -8.45
C LYS A 125 -3.13 19.23 -7.94
N ARG A 126 -2.06 19.28 -7.14
CA ARG A 126 -1.48 18.06 -6.55
C ARG A 126 -2.45 17.39 -5.58
N LYS A 127 -3.23 18.16 -4.83
CA LYS A 127 -4.29 17.63 -3.98
C LYS A 127 -5.28 16.79 -4.77
N ASP A 128 -5.78 17.27 -5.91
CA ASP A 128 -6.76 16.55 -6.71
C ASP A 128 -6.14 15.29 -7.35
N GLU A 129 -4.90 15.38 -7.83
CA GLU A 129 -4.16 14.22 -8.36
C GLU A 129 -4.02 13.10 -7.32
N TYR A 130 -3.54 13.41 -6.11
CA TYR A 130 -3.37 12.40 -5.06
C TYR A 130 -4.71 11.87 -4.53
N TYR A 131 -5.73 12.73 -4.43
CA TYR A 131 -7.05 12.33 -4.00
C TYR A 131 -7.73 11.38 -5.01
N ALA A 132 -7.59 11.63 -6.31
CA ALA A 132 -8.08 10.73 -7.35
C ALA A 132 -7.44 9.34 -7.25
N ARG A 133 -6.11 9.29 -7.04
CA ARG A 133 -5.38 8.02 -6.85
C ARG A 133 -5.84 7.27 -5.60
N TYR A 134 -6.07 7.99 -4.49
CA TYR A 134 -6.64 7.42 -3.27
C TYR A 134 -8.01 6.78 -3.54
N GLN A 135 -8.91 7.46 -4.26
CA GLN A 135 -10.24 6.91 -4.56
C GLN A 135 -10.16 5.66 -5.44
N LYS A 136 -9.30 5.66 -6.48
CA LYS A 136 -9.07 4.49 -7.34
C LYS A 136 -8.59 3.29 -6.51
N MET A 137 -7.59 3.49 -5.65
CA MET A 137 -7.05 2.44 -4.78
C MET A 137 -8.07 1.95 -3.75
N LYS A 138 -8.80 2.88 -3.10
CA LYS A 138 -9.83 2.54 -2.12
C LYS A 138 -10.92 1.67 -2.73
N LEU A 139 -11.37 2.01 -3.93
CA LEU A 139 -12.34 1.19 -4.66
C LEU A 139 -11.77 -0.19 -4.97
N ALA A 140 -10.56 -0.25 -5.54
CA ALA A 140 -9.90 -1.51 -5.86
C ALA A 140 -9.70 -2.41 -4.63
N MET A 141 -9.33 -1.84 -3.49
CA MET A 141 -9.18 -2.57 -2.24
C MET A 141 -10.51 -3.15 -1.74
N LYS A 142 -11.61 -2.40 -1.90
CA LYS A 142 -12.95 -2.85 -1.52
C LYS A 142 -13.48 -3.94 -2.44
N THR A 143 -13.18 -3.87 -3.74
CA THR A 143 -13.75 -4.78 -4.74
C THR A 143 -12.90 -6.02 -4.99
N PHE A 144 -11.58 -5.88 -5.05
CA PHE A 144 -10.65 -6.95 -5.44
C PHE A 144 -9.83 -7.48 -4.28
N ILE A 145 -9.33 -6.62 -3.39
CA ILE A 145 -8.36 -7.03 -2.34
C ILE A 145 -9.09 -7.46 -1.03
N GLY A 146 -10.35 -7.88 -1.13
CA GLY A 146 -11.07 -8.48 0.00
C GLY A 146 -11.19 -7.60 1.25
N MET A 147 -11.12 -6.26 1.14
CA MET A 147 -11.29 -5.36 2.28
C MET A 147 -12.78 -5.23 2.65
N ARG A 148 -13.33 -6.25 3.30
CA ARG A 148 -14.69 -6.22 3.84
C ARG A 148 -14.66 -5.55 5.21
N LEU A 149 -15.03 -4.28 5.28
CA LEU A 149 -15.42 -3.66 6.54
C LEU A 149 -16.68 -4.38 7.05
N MET A 150 -16.52 -5.38 7.91
CA MET A 150 -17.58 -5.69 8.88
C MET A 150 -17.42 -4.73 10.05
N GLU A 151 -18.54 -4.20 10.54
CA GLU A 151 -18.65 -3.19 11.61
C GLU A 151 -18.01 -3.57 12.97
N PHE A 152 -17.23 -4.66 13.06
CA PHE A 152 -16.67 -5.16 14.32
C PHE A 152 -15.18 -5.54 14.31
N GLY A 153 -14.41 -5.21 13.26
CA GLY A 153 -12.96 -5.41 13.29
C GLY A 153 -12.33 -5.63 11.91
N LEU A 154 -11.11 -5.12 11.75
CA LEU A 154 -10.30 -5.27 10.54
C LEU A 154 -9.84 -6.72 10.40
N PHE A 155 -10.45 -7.49 9.51
CA PHE A 155 -9.88 -8.75 9.00
C PHE A 155 -9.24 -8.49 7.63
N PHE A 156 -7.94 -8.71 7.54
CA PHE A 156 -7.17 -8.66 6.30
C PHE A 156 -7.33 -10.01 5.59
N VAL A 157 -8.11 -10.07 4.51
CA VAL A 157 -8.25 -11.27 3.69
C VAL A 157 -7.68 -10.97 2.31
N ASP A 158 -6.48 -11.47 2.01
CA ASP A 158 -5.90 -11.30 0.68
C ASP A 158 -6.68 -12.16 -0.31
N PHE A 159 -7.35 -11.54 -1.29
CA PHE A 159 -8.04 -12.26 -2.36
C PHE A 159 -7.58 -11.77 -3.73
N LEU A 160 -6.29 -11.96 -4.03
CA LEU A 160 -5.83 -12.03 -5.42
C LEU A 160 -4.76 -13.12 -5.48
N ASP A 161 -5.18 -14.36 -5.74
CA ASP A 161 -4.29 -15.37 -6.29
C ASP A 161 -4.16 -15.02 -7.78
N GLN A 162 -3.01 -14.49 -8.21
CA GLN A 162 -2.85 -13.95 -9.56
C GLN A 162 -2.92 -15.00 -10.68
N GLY A 163 -3.26 -16.26 -10.38
CA GLY A 163 -3.30 -17.33 -11.37
C GLY A 163 -1.97 -17.48 -12.12
N LEU A 164 -0.87 -17.04 -11.51
CA LEU A 164 0.48 -17.25 -12.01
C LEU A 164 0.79 -18.73 -11.86
N LYS A 165 0.34 -19.51 -12.86
CA LYS A 165 0.89 -20.84 -13.11
C LYS A 165 2.38 -20.66 -13.35
N GLU A 166 3.17 -21.44 -12.62
CA GLU A 166 4.62 -21.56 -12.79
C GLU A 166 5.01 -21.86 -14.25
#